data_AF-A0A2M8Y2U5-F1
#
_entry.id   AF-A0A2M8Y2U5-F1
#
_cell.length_a   1.000
_cell.length_b   1.000
_cell.length_c   1.000
_cell.angle_alpha   90.00
_cell.angle_beta   90.00
_cell.angle_gamma   90.00
#
_symmetry.space_group_name_H-M   'P 1'
#
loop_
_entity.id
_entity.type
_entity.pdbx_description
1 polymer ?
#
loop_
_entity_poly.entity_id
_entity_poly.type
_entity_poly.pdbx_seq_one_letter_code
_entity_poly.pdbx_strand_id
1 'polypeptide(L)' 'MIDWNKIRKYQVSIKKTKEKLQAETDFKKKEKLKLKIQIDELKVKIEKLN' A
#
# COMPACT_ATOMS: atom_id res chain seq x y z
N MET A 1 -14.37 -15.93 -2.77
CA MET A 1 -13.44 -16.62 -1.84
C MET A 1 -12.23 -15.75 -1.71
N ILE A 2 -12.00 -15.22 -0.51
CA ILE A 2 -10.94 -14.26 -0.22
C ILE A 2 -9.56 -14.82 -0.61
N ASP A 3 -8.84 -14.12 -1.48
CA ASP A 3 -7.44 -14.44 -1.81
C ASP A 3 -6.48 -13.82 -0.77
N TRP A 4 -6.15 -14.62 0.24
CA TRP A 4 -5.21 -14.25 1.29
C TRP A 4 -3.78 -14.01 0.78
N ASN A 5 -3.37 -14.69 -0.29
CA ASN A 5 -2.03 -14.49 -0.86
C ASN A 5 -1.93 -13.10 -1.52
N LYS A 6 -2.99 -12.68 -2.20
CA LYS A 6 -3.09 -11.34 -2.79
C LYS A 6 -3.14 -10.25 -1.73
N ILE A 7 -3.89 -10.44 -0.65
CA ILE A 7 -3.89 -9.53 0.51
C ILE A 7 -2.48 -9.39 1.10
N ARG A 8 -1.77 -10.51 1.31
CA ARG A 8 -0.40 -10.51 1.86
C ARG A 8 0.56 -9.73 0.96
N LYS A 9 0.45 -9.86 -0.37
CA LYS A 9 1.27 -9.09 -1.33
C LYS A 9 1.05 -7.58 -1.18
N TYR A 10 -0.20 -7.14 -1.06
CA TYR A 10 -0.51 -5.72 -0.86
C TYR A 10 0.00 -5.21 0.49
N GLN A 11 -0.13 -5.99 1.57
CA GLN A 11 0.41 -5.62 2.87
C GLN A 11 1.94 -5.47 2.86
N VAL A 12 2.66 -6.37 2.19
CA VAL A 12 4.12 -6.25 2.02
C VAL A 12 4.48 -5.00 1.20
N SER A 13 3.72 -4.70 0.13
CA SER A 13 3.89 -3.48 -0.67
C SER A 13 3.71 -2.21 0.19
N ILE A 14 2.65 -2.18 1.01
CA ILE A 14 2.37 -1.07 1.93
C ILE A 14 3.53 -0.88 2.90
N LYS A 15 4.03 -1.95 3.53
CA LYS A 15 5.15 -1.88 4.48
C LYS A 15 6.40 -1.27 3.83
N LYS A 16 6.82 -1.79 2.67
CA LYS A 16 7.97 -1.27 1.92
C LYS A 16 7.79 0.19 1.50
N THR A 17 6.57 0.58 1.12
CA THR A 17 6.27 1.95 0.69
C THR A 17 6.25 2.92 1.88
N LYS A 18 5.80 2.49 3.06
CA LYS A 18 5.88 3.27 4.31
C LYS A 18 7.33 3.50 4.74
N GLU A 19 8.19 2.48 4.66
CA GLU A 19 9.63 2.62 4.93
C GLU A 19 10.27 3.67 3.98
N LYS A 20 9.94 3.61 2.68
CA LYS A 20 10.41 4.62 1.71
C LYS A 20 9.88 6.02 2.00
N LEU A 21 8.61 6.14 2.42
CA LEU A 21 7.99 7.42 2.73
C LEU A 21 8.68 8.13 3.92
N GLN A 22 9.15 7.36 4.90
CA GLN A 22 9.88 7.89 6.06
C GLN A 22 11.26 8.45 5.66
N ALA A 23 11.95 7.81 4.72
CA ALA A 23 13.26 8.24 4.24
C ALA A 23 13.20 9.34 3.17
N GLU A 24 12.07 9.51 2.48
CA GLU A 24 11.92 10.48 1.40
C GLU A 24 11.86 11.92 1.92
N THR A 25 12.62 12.83 1.31
CA THR A 25 12.66 14.26 1.68
C THR A 25 11.89 15.13 0.70
N ASP A 26 11.74 14.68 -0.55
CA ASP A 26 11.01 15.40 -1.59
C ASP A 26 9.49 15.34 -1.33
N PHE A 27 8.86 16.51 -1.27
CA PHE A 27 7.43 16.66 -1.03
C PHE A 27 6.57 15.96 -2.09
N LYS A 28 6.86 16.16 -3.38
CA LYS A 28 6.07 15.57 -4.47
C LYS A 28 6.19 14.04 -4.46
N LYS A 29 7.38 13.52 -4.17
CA LYS A 29 7.58 12.08 -4.03
C LYS A 29 6.89 11.52 -2.79
N LYS A 30 6.89 12.24 -1.67
CA LYS A 30 6.13 11.87 -0.46
C LYS A 30 4.64 11.73 -0.74
N GLU A 31 4.03 12.70 -1.41
CA GLU A 31 2.61 12.64 -1.75
C GLU A 31 2.29 11.46 -2.67
N LYS A 32 3.14 11.20 -3.67
CA LYS A 32 3.00 10.03 -4.54
C LYS A 32 3.07 8.71 -3.76
N LEU A 33 3.96 8.61 -2.78
CA LEU A 33 4.10 7.42 -1.92
C LEU A 33 2.88 7.24 -1.00
N LYS A 34 2.33 8.34 -0.44
CA LYS A 34 1.09 8.30 0.35
C LYS A 34 -0.10 7.79 -0.48
N LEU A 35 -0.29 8.33 -1.68
CA LEU A 35 -1.35 7.89 -2.59
C LEU A 35 -1.21 6.40 -2.93
N LYS A 36 0.03 5.95 -3.17
CA LYS A 36 0.29 4.53 -3.44
C LYS A 36 -0.09 3.62 -2.27
N ILE A 37 0.21 4.03 -1.04
CA ILE A 37 -0.21 3.32 0.18
C ILE A 37 -1.75 3.23 0.26
N GLN A 38 -2.44 4.36 0.05
CA GLN A 38 -3.91 4.40 0.09
C GLN A 38 -4.55 3.48 -0.95
N ILE A 39 -4.01 3.46 -2.17
CA ILE A 39 -4.47 2.56 -3.24
C ILE A 39 -4.32 1.09 -2.82
N ASP A 40 -3.17 0.70 -2.28
CA ASP A 40 -2.95 -0.69 -1.86
C ASP A 40 -3.82 -1.07 -0.63
N GLU A 41 -4.10 -0.13 0.28
CA GLU A 41 -5.06 -0.32 1.38
C GLU A 41 -6.49 -0.52 0.87
N LEU A 42 -6.90 0.23 -0.16
CA LEU A 42 -8.20 0.05 -0.83
C LEU A 42 -8.29 -1.32 -1.52
N LYS A 43 -7.24 -1.78 -2.20
CA LYS A 43 -7.20 -3.11 -2.81
C LYS A 43 -7.38 -4.23 -1.77
N VAL A 44 -6.77 -4.09 -0.58
CA VAL A 44 -6.97 -5.04 0.51
C VAL A 44 -8.42 -5.04 0.99
N LYS A 45 -9.06 -3.86 1.10
CA LYS A 45 -10.47 -3.76 1.49
C LYS A 45 -11.38 -4.43 0.46
N ILE A 46 -11.16 -4.17 -0.84
CA ILE A 46 -11.92 -4.78 -1.93
C ILE A 46 -11.80 -6.31 -1.89
N GLU A 47 -10.58 -6.84 -1.72
CA GLU A 47 -10.36 -8.29 -1.70
C GLU A 47 -11.04 -8.98 -0.50
N LYS A 48 -11.18 -8.28 0.63
CA LYS A 48 -11.91 -8.79 1.81
C LYS A 48 -13.43 -8.78 1.64
N LEU A 49 -13.96 -8.04 0.66
CA LEU A 49 -15.39 -7.97 0.36
C LEU A 49 -15.82 -9.04 -0.67
N ASN A 50 -14.87 -9.77 -1.28
CA ASN A 50 -15.09 -10.87 -2.25
C ASN A 50 -15.03 -12.27 -1.60
#